data_AF-Q9K4T1-F1
#
_entry.id   AF-Q9K4T1-F1
#
_cell.length_a   1.000
_cell.length_b   1.000
_cell.length_c   1.000
_cell.angle_alpha   90.00
_cell.angle_beta   90.00
_cell.angle_gamma   90.00
#
_symmetry.space_group_name_H-M   'P 1'
#
loop_
_entity.id
_entity.type
_entity.pdbx_description
1 polymer ?
#
loop_
_entity_poly.entity_id
_entity_poly.type
_entity_poly.pdbx_seq_one_letter_code
_entity_poly.pdbx_strand_id
1 'polypeptide(L)'
;MSFFDQYIQHRVLSFKFLNVDNGKLFDHLLDSGQLVETGSVDVRNVCRKLSVELAERLDNTLSVIDMSKRQFIEMALIEALDKVDQAVESLDAFQFHRGEQGEAE
;
A
#
# COMPACT_ATOMS: atom_id res chain seq x y z
N MET A 1 2.43 15.76 11.13
CA MET A 1 2.58 14.78 10.04
C MET A 1 3.83 13.98 10.27
N SER A 2 3.75 12.65 10.30
CA SER A 2 4.90 11.77 10.59
C SER A 2 5.88 11.69 9.41
N PHE A 3 7.10 11.22 9.66
CA PHE A 3 8.07 10.92 8.59
C PHE A 3 7.49 9.93 7.58
N PHE A 4 6.74 8.93 8.06
CA PHE A 4 6.08 7.95 7.21
C PHE A 4 5.10 8.64 6.24
N ASP A 5 4.22 9.50 6.75
CA ASP A 5 3.21 10.19 5.93
C ASP A 5 3.87 11.06 4.85
N GLN A 6 4.90 11.83 5.22
CA GLN A 6 5.64 12.68 4.27
C GLN A 6 6.31 11.84 3.19
N TYR A 7 6.90 10.71 3.57
CA TYR A 7 7.56 9.82 2.62
C TYR A 7 6.56 9.16 1.68
N ILE A 8 5.40 8.71 2.18
CA ILE A 8 4.31 8.20 1.34
C ILE A 8 3.85 9.26 0.35
N GLN A 9 3.56 10.48 0.80
CA GLN A 9 3.15 11.56 -0.10
C GLN A 9 4.20 11.83 -1.18
N HIS A 10 5.48 11.90 -0.82
CA HIS A 10 6.57 12.06 -1.78
C HIS A 10 6.59 10.93 -2.82
N ARG A 11 6.38 9.67 -2.42
CA ARG A 11 6.34 8.52 -3.35
C ARG A 11 5.10 8.56 -4.25
N VAL A 12 3.94 8.92 -3.72
CA VAL A 12 2.70 9.07 -4.48
C VAL A 12 2.82 10.19 -5.51
N LEU A 13 3.37 11.35 -5.13
CA LEU A 13 3.64 12.45 -6.05
C LEU A 13 4.64 12.05 -7.13
N SER A 14 5.73 11.38 -6.75
CA SER A 14 6.70 10.87 -7.72
C SER A 14 6.03 9.93 -8.74
N PHE A 15 5.16 9.04 -8.27
CA PHE A 15 4.37 8.16 -9.14
C PHE A 15 3.44 8.94 -10.07
N LYS A 16 2.69 9.93 -9.54
CA LYS A 16 1.82 10.81 -10.34
C LYS A 16 2.60 11.47 -11.48
N PHE A 17 3.78 12.02 -11.20
CA PHE A 17 4.60 12.71 -12.20
C PHE A 17 5.32 11.76 -13.18
N LEU A 18 5.76 10.58 -12.75
CA LEU A 18 6.35 9.58 -13.67
C LEU A 18 5.36 9.11 -14.75
N ASN A 19 4.08 9.01 -14.40
CA ASN A 19 3.03 8.61 -15.36
C ASN A 19 2.66 9.72 -16.34
N VAL A 20 2.91 11.00 -16.01
CA VAL A 20 2.77 12.12 -16.96
C VAL A 20 3.74 11.95 -18.13
N ASP A 21 4.95 11.41 -17.87
CA ASP A 21 6.00 11.28 -18.89
C ASP A 21 6.00 9.92 -19.63
N ASN A 22 5.39 8.86 -19.08
CA ASN A 22 5.50 7.48 -19.57
C ASN A 22 4.18 6.69 -19.65
N GLY A 23 3.06 7.33 -20.03
CA GLY A 23 1.67 6.81 -19.98
C GLY A 23 1.34 5.42 -20.56
N LYS A 24 2.31 4.62 -21.03
CA LYS A 24 2.15 3.26 -21.58
C LYS A 24 2.46 2.11 -20.62
N LEU A 25 3.14 2.35 -19.50
CA LEU A 25 3.54 1.26 -18.58
C LEU A 25 2.42 0.85 -17.59
N PHE A 26 1.42 1.69 -17.37
CA PHE A 26 0.39 1.46 -16.35
C PHE A 26 -0.85 0.70 -16.85
N ASP A 27 -1.21 0.83 -18.13
CA ASP A 27 -2.31 0.06 -18.75
C ASP A 27 -2.16 -1.45 -18.56
N HIS A 28 -0.92 -1.94 -18.53
CA HIS A 28 -0.64 -3.36 -18.39
C HIS A 28 -0.79 -3.89 -16.94
N LEU A 29 -0.86 -3.02 -15.94
CA LEU A 29 -1.02 -3.40 -14.53
C LEU A 29 -2.48 -3.32 -14.08
N LEU A 30 -3.26 -2.36 -14.60
CA LEU A 30 -4.71 -2.28 -14.40
C LEU A 30 -5.45 -3.51 -14.96
N ASP A 31 -4.97 -4.05 -16.09
CA ASP A 31 -5.57 -5.21 -16.76
C ASP A 31 -5.32 -6.54 -16.03
N SER A 32 -4.48 -6.55 -14.99
CA SER A 32 -4.18 -7.75 -14.19
C SER A 32 -5.16 -8.00 -13.03
N GLY A 33 -6.38 -7.45 -13.13
CA GLY A 33 -7.48 -7.60 -12.19
C GLY A 33 -7.92 -9.06 -11.97
N GLN A 34 -7.13 -9.81 -11.20
CA GLN A 34 -7.50 -11.12 -10.68
C GLN A 34 -8.29 -10.94 -9.39
N LEU A 35 -9.61 -10.92 -9.53
CA LEU A 35 -10.54 -11.23 -8.45
C LEU A 35 -10.37 -12.71 -8.10
N VAL A 36 -9.76 -13.00 -6.95
CA VAL A 36 -9.59 -14.38 -6.46
C VAL A 36 -10.87 -14.85 -5.79
N GLU A 37 -11.43 -15.91 -6.35
CA GLU A 37 -12.60 -16.65 -5.93
C GLU A 37 -12.37 -17.33 -4.57
N THR A 38 -13.39 -17.27 -3.70
CA THR A 38 -13.46 -17.87 -2.36
C THR A 38 -13.12 -19.37 -2.35
N GLY A 39 -12.11 -19.77 -1.56
CA GLY A 39 -11.86 -21.20 -1.33
C GLY A 39 -10.63 -21.61 -0.52
N SER A 40 -9.70 -20.71 -0.19
CA SER A 40 -8.64 -20.90 0.81
C SER A 40 -7.97 -19.55 1.03
N VAL A 41 -7.66 -19.16 2.27
CA VAL A 41 -6.88 -17.94 2.49
C VAL A 41 -5.44 -18.24 2.06
N ASP A 42 -5.08 -17.84 0.85
CA ASP A 42 -3.74 -17.95 0.32
C ASP A 42 -2.81 -16.99 1.07
N VAL A 43 -2.23 -17.45 2.18
CA VAL A 43 -1.29 -16.67 2.97
C VAL A 43 0.10 -16.73 2.33
N ARG A 44 0.71 -15.57 2.07
CA ARG A 44 2.11 -15.45 1.67
C ARG A 44 2.93 -14.80 2.78
N ASN A 45 4.13 -15.32 3.01
CA ASN A 45 5.06 -14.73 3.98
C ASN A 45 5.68 -13.44 3.42
N VAL A 46 5.52 -12.33 4.14
CA VAL A 46 6.25 -11.08 3.87
C VAL A 46 7.44 -11.01 4.83
N CYS A 47 8.57 -11.59 4.44
CA CYS A 47 9.75 -11.66 5.29
C CYS A 47 10.65 -10.43 5.11
N ARG A 48 10.80 -9.60 6.16
CA ARG A 48 11.86 -8.60 6.28
C ARG A 48 12.65 -8.81 7.56
N LYS A 49 13.98 -8.70 7.47
CA LYS A 49 14.84 -8.69 8.67
C LYS A 49 14.66 -7.35 9.40
N LEU A 50 14.42 -7.42 10.70
CA LEU A 50 14.38 -6.25 11.60
C LEU A 50 15.73 -6.13 12.32
N SER A 51 16.07 -4.91 12.76
CA SER A 51 17.16 -4.75 13.71
C SER A 51 16.81 -5.45 15.03
N VAL A 52 17.83 -5.89 15.77
CA VAL A 52 17.66 -6.54 17.07
C VAL A 52 16.87 -5.64 18.02
N GLU A 53 17.25 -4.36 18.10
CA GLU A 53 16.56 -3.35 18.93
C GLU A 53 15.07 -3.21 18.60
N LEU A 54 14.72 -3.20 17.31
CA LEU A 54 13.31 -3.09 16.89
C LEU A 54 12.53 -4.36 17.21
N ALA A 55 13.14 -5.53 17.05
CA ALA A 55 12.52 -6.80 17.39
C ALA A 55 12.29 -6.92 18.91
N GLU A 56 13.26 -6.53 19.74
CA GLU A 56 13.11 -6.49 21.20
C GLU A 56 12.02 -5.50 21.62
N ARG A 57 11.99 -4.31 21.02
CA ARG A 57 10.94 -3.32 21.29
C ARG A 57 9.56 -3.84 20.92
N LEU A 58 9.43 -4.53 19.79
CA LEU A 58 8.19 -5.18 19.35
C LEU A 58 7.73 -6.19 20.41
N ASP A 59 8.61 -7.08 20.84
CA ASP A 59 8.29 -8.16 21.78
C ASP A 59 7.89 -7.62 23.16
N ASN A 60 8.67 -6.66 23.68
CA ASN A 60 8.39 -6.02 24.96
C ASN A 60 7.07 -5.25 24.93
N THR A 61 6.74 -4.58 23.83
CA THR A 61 5.47 -3.84 23.73
C THR A 61 4.28 -4.78 23.65
N LEU A 62 4.36 -5.84 22.83
CA LEU A 62 3.25 -6.74 22.59
C LEU A 62 2.97 -7.69 23.77
N SER A 63 4.01 -8.08 24.51
CA SER A 63 3.86 -8.87 25.73
C SER A 63 3.08 -8.15 26.84
N VAL A 64 3.15 -6.81 26.91
CA VAL A 64 2.39 -6.02 27.90
C VAL A 64 0.89 -6.05 27.63
N ILE A 65 0.49 -6.17 26.36
CA ILE A 65 -0.91 -6.07 25.92
C ILE A 65 -1.50 -7.42 25.48
N ASP A 66 -0.80 -8.53 25.71
CA ASP A 66 -1.18 -9.89 25.32
C ASP A 66 -1.60 -10.01 23.83
N MET A 67 -0.81 -9.39 22.95
CA MET A 67 -1.06 -9.39 21.51
C MET A 67 0.00 -10.21 20.77
N SER A 68 -0.42 -11.05 19.81
CA SER A 68 0.55 -11.79 19.01
C SER A 68 1.23 -10.88 17.97
N LYS A 69 2.50 -11.17 17.66
CA LYS A 69 3.26 -10.45 16.60
C LYS A 69 2.53 -10.48 15.26
N ARG A 70 1.91 -11.62 14.93
CA ARG A 70 1.15 -11.79 13.68
C ARG A 70 -0.01 -10.80 13.61
N GLN A 71 -0.86 -10.78 14.64
CA GLN A 71 -2.01 -9.87 14.68
C GLN A 71 -1.57 -8.41 14.60
N PHE A 72 -0.55 -8.04 15.37
CA PHE A 72 -0.04 -6.67 15.37
C PHE A 72 0.49 -6.25 13.98
N ILE A 73 1.34 -7.08 13.37
CA ILE A 73 1.94 -6.79 12.06
C ILE A 73 0.86 -6.70 10.98
N GLU A 74 -0.12 -7.60 11.00
CA GLU A 74 -1.23 -7.60 10.04
C GLU A 74 -2.05 -6.31 10.14
N MET A 75 -2.47 -5.91 11.34
CA MET A 75 -3.19 -4.66 11.55
C MET A 75 -2.35 -3.44 11.18
N ALA A 76 -1.07 -3.41 11.56
CA ALA A 76 -0.18 -2.31 11.23
C ALA A 76 0.07 -2.18 9.72
N LEU A 77 0.11 -3.30 8.99
CA LEU A 77 0.22 -3.31 7.53
C LEU A 77 -1.06 -2.78 6.88
N ILE A 78 -2.24 -3.19 7.34
CA ILE A 78 -3.53 -2.68 6.85
C ILE A 78 -3.60 -1.17 7.09
N GLU A 79 -3.35 -0.70 8.31
CA GLU A 79 -3.39 0.74 8.62
C GLU A 79 -2.37 1.55 7.78
N ALA A 80 -1.19 0.99 7.54
CA ALA A 80 -0.18 1.63 6.70
C ALA A 80 -0.62 1.71 5.24
N LEU A 81 -1.29 0.68 4.71
CA LEU A 81 -1.83 0.66 3.35
C LEU A 81 -3.02 1.62 3.20
N ASP A 82 -3.93 1.67 4.17
CA ASP A 82 -5.06 2.62 4.16
C ASP A 82 -4.57 4.08 4.06
N LYS A 83 -3.46 4.40 4.74
CA LYS A 83 -2.82 5.73 4.64
C LYS A 83 -2.25 6.00 3.25
N VAL A 84 -1.74 4.98 2.57
CA VAL A 84 -1.27 5.09 1.18
C VAL A 84 -2.45 5.31 0.24
N ASP A 85 -3.52 4.52 0.37
CA ASP A 85 -4.72 4.64 -0.45
C ASP A 85 -5.35 6.04 -0.29
N GLN A 86 -5.46 6.53 0.95
CA GLN A 86 -5.90 7.89 1.20
C GLN A 86 -4.98 8.95 0.58
N ALA A 87 -3.66 8.76 0.62
CA ALA A 87 -2.70 9.67 -0.02
C ALA A 87 -2.84 9.65 -1.56
N VAL A 88 -3.06 8.47 -2.14
CA VAL A 88 -3.29 8.28 -3.58
C VAL A 88 -4.57 8.99 -4.03
N GLU A 89 -5.67 8.81 -3.30
CA GLU A 89 -6.95 9.47 -3.58
C GLU A 89 -6.87 10.99 -3.40
N SER A 90 -6.35 11.46 -2.25
CA SER A 90 -6.30 12.90 -1.92
C SER A 90 -5.40 13.72 -2.85
N LEU A 91 -4.34 13.11 -3.38
CA LEU A 91 -3.43 13.76 -4.33
C LEU A 91 -3.86 13.58 -5.80
N ASP A 92 -4.99 12.91 -6.03
CA ASP A 92 -5.49 12.53 -7.34
C ASP A 92 -4.37 11.94 -8.19
N ALA A 93 -3.71 10.91 -7.66
CA ALA A 93 -2.51 10.31 -8.26
C ALA A 93 -2.78 9.75 -9.67
N PHE A 94 -4.05 9.52 -10.02
CA PHE A 94 -4.50 9.03 -11.32
C PHE A 94 -5.17 10.10 -12.18
N GLN A 95 -5.10 11.39 -11.84
CA GLN A 95 -5.75 12.49 -12.57
C GLN A 95 -5.61 12.42 -14.11
N PHE A 96 -4.46 11.94 -14.60
CA PHE A 96 -4.14 11.82 -16.02
C PHE A 96 -4.61 10.51 -16.68
N HIS A 97 -5.30 9.62 -15.96
CA HIS A 97 -5.88 8.36 -16.48
C HIS A 97 -7.39 8.46 -16.77
N ARG A 98 -8.07 9.55 -16.37
CA ARG A 98 -9.51 9.75 -16.66
C ARG A 98 -9.70 10.44 -18.01
N GLY A 99 -9.13 9.87 -19.06
CA GLY A 99 -9.40 10.22 -20.45
C GLY A 99 -9.80 8.95 -21.19
N GLU A 100 -10.98 8.96 -21.81
CA GLU A 100 -11.50 7.94 -22.74
C GLU A 100 -12.23 6.71 -22.16
N GLN A 101 -13.15 6.90 -21.21
CA GLN A 101 -14.34 6.02 -21.14
C GLN A 101 -15.60 6.87 -21.03
N GLY A 102 -16.15 7.23 -22.18
CA GLY A 102 -17.45 7.89 -22.26
C GLY A 102 -17.63 8.66 -23.57
N GLU A 103 -17.91 7.93 -24.64
CA GLU A 103 -18.77 8.35 -25.77
C GLU A 103 -18.76 7.22 -26.83
N ALA A 104 -19.68 6.27 -26.69
CA ALA A 104 -20.16 5.45 -27.80
C ALA A 104 -21.68 5.62 -27.81
N GLU A 105 -22.12 6.50 -28.69
CA GLU A 105 -23.52 6.74 -29.08
C GLU A 105 -24.11 5.53 -29.80
#